data_AF-A0A2R4FLS6-F1
#
_entry.id   AF-A0A2R4FLS6-F1
#
_cell.length_a   1.000
_cell.length_b   1.000
_cell.length_c   1.000
_cell.angle_alpha   90.00
_cell.angle_beta   90.00
_cell.angle_gamma   90.00
#
_symmetry.space_group_name_H-M   'P 1'
#
loop_
_entity.id
_entity.type
_entity.pdbx_description
1 polymer ?
#
loop_
_entity_poly.entity_id
_entity_poly.type
_entity_poly.pdbx_seq_one_letter_code
_entity_poly.pdbx_strand_id
1 'polypeptide(L)'
;MAASPAVGGGGMSVVIGGPVEVDALTVVGELGSGGQGRVRLVEAPGIFPGRLAFKEYDPGTTASVRADVLDRLVALRASAGDDLRTLLAERAAWPLAAVRRGAQLRGFLMPPAPPEYTVTLTLPGDGRPRPLAMEFLLNPIEYMAKVGLRVSERDRVGLLREFARMLAVLHGDRIVVGDLSPKNVLVTVDPPRCFLLDCDAVCVDGDSVAPQVETPDWRLPEGEALGTEAGDRYKFGLLVLRLLLSDQAARDPAELTAARKLFADVADLAARSRREPDARPDWPEWTAAFDAVLPLSDEIVPTPQPGPRSERRRIATGGPVPGAAGGPVGGTAPPRTSRSGTARWAVAAAAIVAALCVLLVWVGGRTDDGARDESASTRVVPPPVAVPSTAATPSTGFSTEPPRDRVGMVRLAGAGDSAEVIEVAEFFDGYFRAINDKDWDTLLALYDPDGVVDPAKPKSRDSFIAAMSSTEDSDVALVQVDPRLDPVRARVTFTSNQAAGYGPKGRPDETCTRWDLTLQLTRQGGGYRLLRPTAAKHRPC
;
A
#
# COMPACT_ATOMS: atom_id res chain seq x y z
N MET A 1 -0.19 -7.71 -74.47
CA MET A 1 -0.88 -7.48 -73.18
C MET A 1 0.00 -6.58 -72.34
N ALA A 2 -0.62 -5.54 -71.80
CA ALA A 2 0.02 -4.33 -71.29
C ALA A 2 0.89 -4.55 -70.04
N ALA A 3 1.95 -3.75 -69.96
CA ALA A 3 2.68 -3.46 -68.74
C ALA A 3 1.91 -2.47 -67.85
N SER A 4 1.95 -2.64 -66.54
CA SER A 4 1.66 -1.62 -65.51
C SER A 4 1.98 -2.16 -64.10
N PRO A 5 2.27 -1.30 -63.11
CA PRO A 5 3.65 -1.15 -62.63
C PRO A 5 3.85 -1.56 -61.16
N ALA A 6 5.12 -1.63 -60.78
CA ALA A 6 5.60 -1.77 -59.42
C ALA A 6 5.03 -0.66 -58.51
N VAL A 7 4.27 -1.06 -57.50
CA VAL A 7 3.92 -0.20 -56.36
C VAL A 7 5.09 -0.27 -55.40
N GLY A 8 5.87 0.81 -55.35
CA GLY A 8 6.84 1.06 -54.30
C GLY A 8 6.12 1.25 -52.97
N GLY A 9 6.02 0.18 -52.19
CA GLY A 9 5.73 0.26 -50.77
C GLY A 9 7.01 0.65 -50.05
N GLY A 10 7.16 1.96 -49.78
CA GLY A 10 8.16 2.45 -48.85
C GLY A 10 7.94 1.79 -47.50
N GLY A 11 8.72 0.75 -47.20
CA GLY A 11 8.80 0.22 -45.85
C GLY A 11 9.37 1.31 -44.96
N MET A 12 8.52 1.98 -44.19
CA MET A 12 8.99 2.63 -42.97
C MET A 12 9.60 1.52 -42.13
N SER A 13 10.94 1.47 -42.08
CA SER A 13 11.61 0.71 -41.04
C SER A 13 11.10 1.29 -39.72
N VAL A 14 10.32 0.51 -38.99
CA VAL A 14 9.97 0.82 -37.61
C VAL A 14 11.29 0.89 -36.86
N VAL A 15 11.79 2.10 -36.62
CA VAL A 15 13.01 2.31 -35.82
C VAL A 15 12.62 2.11 -34.37
N ILE A 16 12.54 0.84 -33.95
CA ILE A 16 12.49 0.51 -32.53
C ILE A 16 13.78 1.06 -31.91
N GLY A 17 13.65 2.00 -30.97
CA GLY A 17 14.76 2.56 -30.21
C GLY A 17 15.09 4.04 -30.45
N GLY A 18 14.44 4.70 -31.43
CA GLY A 18 14.59 6.15 -31.61
C GLY A 18 13.69 6.97 -30.67
N PRO A 19 14.05 8.23 -30.34
CA PRO A 19 13.17 9.10 -29.56
C PRO A 19 11.89 9.44 -30.35
N VAL A 20 10.77 9.55 -29.65
CA VAL A 20 9.45 9.88 -30.21
C VAL A 20 9.01 11.25 -29.71
N GLU A 21 8.57 12.13 -30.62
CA GLU A 21 7.97 13.41 -30.22
C GLU A 21 6.60 13.18 -29.58
N VAL A 22 6.33 13.87 -28.48
CA VAL A 22 5.08 13.74 -27.72
C VAL A 22 3.86 14.12 -28.55
N ASP A 23 4.02 15.06 -29.49
CA ASP A 23 2.94 15.51 -30.36
C ASP A 23 2.60 14.49 -31.47
N ALA A 24 3.42 13.43 -31.62
CA ALA A 24 3.11 12.27 -32.46
C ALA A 24 2.25 11.22 -31.75
N LEU A 25 1.94 11.41 -30.46
CA LEU A 25 1.15 10.47 -29.66
C LEU A 25 -0.31 10.91 -29.57
N THR A 26 -1.22 10.00 -29.85
CA THR A 26 -2.67 10.19 -29.62
C THR A 26 -3.07 9.49 -28.32
N VAL A 27 -3.55 10.24 -27.33
CA VAL A 27 -4.07 9.67 -26.08
C VAL A 27 -5.44 9.04 -26.31
N VAL A 28 -5.58 7.76 -25.98
CA VAL A 28 -6.83 6.99 -26.14
C VAL A 28 -7.42 6.51 -24.82
N GLY A 29 -6.72 6.69 -23.70
CA GLY A 29 -7.22 6.39 -22.37
C GLY A 29 -6.23 6.68 -21.25
N GLU A 30 -6.69 6.57 -20.01
CA GLU A 30 -5.85 6.65 -18.82
C GLU A 30 -5.73 5.26 -18.19
N LEU A 31 -4.50 4.85 -17.88
CA LEU A 31 -4.21 3.56 -17.24
C LEU A 31 -3.95 3.71 -15.74
N GLY A 32 -3.38 4.84 -15.33
CA GLY A 32 -3.18 5.17 -13.93
C GLY A 32 -2.35 6.41 -13.71
N SER A 33 -2.25 6.82 -12.46
CA SER A 33 -1.39 7.90 -11.98
C SER A 33 -0.66 7.45 -10.72
N GLY A 34 0.61 7.83 -10.60
CA GLY A 34 1.51 7.37 -9.54
C GLY A 34 2.51 8.45 -9.14
N GLY A 35 3.48 8.06 -8.32
CA GLY A 35 4.37 9.02 -7.67
C GLY A 35 5.45 9.65 -8.56
N GLN A 36 5.58 9.22 -9.80
CA GLN A 36 6.61 9.73 -10.70
C GLN A 36 6.00 10.30 -11.98
N GLY A 37 4.67 10.26 -12.12
CA GLY A 37 4.01 10.59 -13.37
C GLY A 37 2.66 9.92 -13.57
N ARG A 38 2.19 10.00 -14.81
CA ARG A 38 0.92 9.42 -15.26
C ARG A 38 1.17 8.41 -16.36
N VAL A 39 0.39 7.34 -16.36
CA VAL A 39 0.42 6.31 -17.40
C VAL A 39 -0.86 6.42 -18.23
N ARG A 40 -0.68 6.71 -19.51
CA ARG A 40 -1.79 6.84 -20.47
C ARG A 40 -1.68 5.76 -21.53
N LEU A 41 -2.83 5.30 -22.00
CA LEU A 41 -2.90 4.48 -23.19
C LEU A 41 -2.82 5.41 -24.41
N VAL A 42 -1.87 5.16 -25.30
CA VAL A 42 -1.62 5.98 -26.48
C VAL A 42 -1.56 5.12 -27.74
N GLU A 43 -1.80 5.76 -28.88
CA GLU A 43 -1.49 5.24 -30.20
C GLU A 43 -0.42 6.14 -30.82
N ALA A 44 0.55 5.53 -31.51
CA ALA A 44 1.58 6.24 -32.27
C ALA A 44 1.58 5.73 -33.73
N PRO A 45 0.51 6.04 -34.51
CA PRO A 45 0.35 5.49 -35.85
C PRO A 45 1.53 5.91 -36.73
N GLY A 46 2.24 4.91 -37.27
CA GLY A 46 3.42 5.11 -38.11
C GLY A 46 4.77 4.93 -37.40
N ILE A 47 4.77 4.78 -36.07
CA ILE A 47 5.97 4.42 -35.30
C ILE A 47 5.84 3.01 -34.74
N PHE A 48 4.73 2.73 -34.04
CA PHE A 48 4.48 1.42 -33.45
C PHE A 48 3.11 0.89 -33.86
N PRO A 49 2.98 -0.43 -34.15
CA PRO A 49 1.67 -1.04 -34.32
C PRO A 49 0.96 -1.17 -32.98
N GLY A 50 -0.35 -0.90 -32.97
CA GLY A 50 -1.21 -1.10 -31.80
C GLY A 50 -1.11 -0.01 -30.74
N ARG A 51 -1.66 -0.32 -29.56
CA ARG A 51 -1.70 0.60 -28.41
C ARG A 51 -0.51 0.38 -27.50
N LEU A 52 0.05 1.47 -27.00
CA LEU A 52 1.16 1.50 -26.06
C LEU A 52 0.77 2.18 -24.76
N ALA A 53 1.49 1.88 -23.69
CA ALA A 53 1.45 2.68 -22.48
C ALA A 53 2.52 3.77 -22.58
N PHE A 54 2.14 5.02 -22.32
CA PHE A 54 3.04 6.15 -22.19
C PHE A 54 3.12 6.56 -20.72
N LYS A 55 4.26 6.32 -20.07
CA LYS A 55 4.58 6.89 -18.76
C LYS A 55 5.15 8.29 -18.97
N GLU A 56 4.35 9.31 -18.67
CA GLU A 56 4.77 10.70 -18.69
C GLU A 56 5.25 11.10 -17.30
N TYR A 57 6.50 11.57 -17.19
CA TYR A 57 7.05 12.06 -15.95
C TYR A 57 6.42 13.40 -15.53
N ASP A 58 6.19 13.55 -14.23
CA ASP A 58 5.83 14.86 -13.69
C ASP A 58 7.03 15.83 -13.75
N PRO A 59 6.79 17.16 -13.73
CA PRO A 59 7.86 18.16 -13.86
C PRO A 59 8.98 18.02 -12.82
N GLY A 60 8.64 17.66 -11.57
CA GLY A 60 9.63 17.43 -10.51
C GLY A 60 10.51 16.22 -10.77
N THR A 61 9.94 15.13 -11.30
CA THR A 61 10.67 13.91 -11.65
C THR A 61 11.63 14.15 -12.81
N THR A 62 11.17 14.87 -13.84
CA THR A 62 11.95 15.12 -15.07
C THR A 62 13.32 15.74 -14.79
N ALA A 63 13.43 16.60 -13.79
CA ALA A 63 14.69 17.24 -13.40
C ALA A 63 15.74 16.26 -12.86
N SER A 64 15.30 15.13 -12.29
CA SER A 64 16.16 14.09 -11.72
C SER A 64 16.44 12.92 -12.66
N VAL A 65 15.79 12.90 -13.83
CA VAL A 65 15.87 11.77 -14.76
C VAL A 65 17.10 11.88 -15.66
N ARG A 66 17.86 10.79 -15.73
CA ARG A 66 18.99 10.57 -16.63
C ARG A 66 18.53 10.00 -17.96
N ALA A 67 18.43 10.86 -18.96
CA ALA A 67 17.99 10.48 -20.30
C ALA A 67 18.95 9.46 -20.97
N ASP A 68 20.26 9.55 -20.70
CA ASP A 68 21.27 8.62 -21.20
C ASP A 68 21.04 7.18 -20.70
N VAL A 69 20.63 7.02 -19.44
CA VAL A 69 20.32 5.70 -18.87
C VAL A 69 19.03 5.15 -19.45
N LEU A 70 18.00 5.99 -19.63
CA LEU A 70 16.76 5.58 -20.28
C LEU A 70 17.00 5.12 -21.73
N ASP A 71 17.82 5.84 -22.48
CA ASP A 71 18.20 5.47 -23.85
C ASP A 71 18.97 4.12 -23.87
N ARG A 72 19.80 3.84 -22.84
CA ARG A 72 20.41 2.52 -22.64
C ARG A 72 19.38 1.43 -22.36
N LEU A 73 18.38 1.67 -21.51
CA LEU A 73 17.31 0.69 -21.25
C LEU A 73 16.56 0.35 -22.53
N VAL A 74 16.22 1.37 -23.33
CA VAL A 74 15.55 1.19 -24.63
C VAL A 74 16.41 0.35 -25.58
N ALA A 75 17.72 0.63 -25.66
CA ALA A 75 18.64 -0.12 -26.52
C ALA A 75 18.86 -1.57 -26.05
N LEU A 76 18.78 -1.83 -24.74
CA LEU A 76 19.10 -3.14 -24.14
C LEU A 76 18.29 -4.28 -24.76
N ARG A 77 17.01 -4.05 -25.06
CA ARG A 77 16.15 -5.06 -25.69
C ARG A 77 16.69 -5.52 -27.05
N ALA A 78 17.31 -4.63 -27.81
CA ALA A 78 17.87 -4.96 -29.12
C ALA A 78 19.21 -5.72 -29.01
N SER A 79 20.01 -5.43 -27.98
CA SER A 79 21.34 -6.02 -27.79
C SER A 79 21.40 -7.24 -26.86
N ALA A 80 20.33 -7.53 -26.12
CA ALA A 80 20.26 -8.61 -25.14
C ALA A 80 20.41 -10.03 -25.76
N GLY A 81 20.90 -10.99 -24.97
CA GLY A 81 20.81 -12.41 -25.30
C GLY A 81 19.35 -12.88 -25.38
N ASP A 82 19.11 -14.06 -25.96
CA ASP A 82 17.75 -14.55 -26.26
C ASP A 82 16.84 -14.64 -25.04
N ASP A 83 17.35 -15.12 -23.90
CA ASP A 83 16.58 -15.27 -22.65
C ASP A 83 16.12 -13.90 -22.11
N LEU A 84 17.05 -12.97 -21.94
CA LEU A 84 16.74 -11.62 -21.48
C LEU A 84 15.83 -10.91 -22.49
N ARG A 85 16.11 -10.99 -23.79
CA ARG A 85 15.29 -10.38 -24.84
C ARG A 85 13.84 -10.86 -24.78
N THR A 86 13.63 -12.15 -24.57
CA THR A 86 12.30 -12.76 -24.44
C THR A 86 11.61 -12.28 -23.16
N LEU A 87 12.32 -12.26 -22.03
CA LEU A 87 11.80 -11.74 -20.76
C LEU A 87 11.36 -10.28 -20.89
N LEU A 88 12.22 -9.40 -21.43
CA LEU A 88 11.92 -7.98 -21.61
C LEU A 88 10.76 -7.73 -22.58
N ALA A 89 10.58 -8.61 -23.56
CA ALA A 89 9.51 -8.50 -24.55
C ALA A 89 8.13 -8.95 -24.03
N GLU A 90 8.10 -10.03 -23.24
CA GLU A 90 6.85 -10.73 -22.89
C GLU A 90 6.45 -10.56 -21.42
N ARG A 91 7.40 -10.24 -20.55
CA ARG A 91 7.25 -10.35 -19.09
C ARG A 91 7.61 -9.05 -18.34
N ALA A 92 7.75 -7.94 -19.05
CA ALA A 92 8.03 -6.64 -18.46
C ALA A 92 7.38 -5.49 -19.26
N ALA A 93 6.97 -4.43 -18.55
CA ALA A 93 6.65 -3.14 -19.14
C ALA A 93 7.94 -2.37 -19.52
N TRP A 94 8.81 -3.03 -20.30
CA TRP A 94 10.14 -2.52 -20.59
C TRP A 94 10.10 -1.30 -21.53
N PRO A 95 10.95 -0.28 -21.32
CA PRO A 95 11.02 0.89 -22.20
C PRO A 95 11.28 0.51 -23.68
N LEU A 96 10.49 1.10 -24.58
CA LEU A 96 10.57 0.90 -26.04
C LEU A 96 11.12 2.11 -26.78
N ALA A 97 10.86 3.31 -26.26
CA ALA A 97 11.33 4.57 -26.81
C ALA A 97 11.22 5.68 -25.77
N ALA A 98 12.22 6.57 -25.71
CA ALA A 98 12.11 7.82 -24.98
C ALA A 98 11.13 8.75 -25.69
N VAL A 99 10.25 9.41 -24.93
CA VAL A 99 9.32 10.42 -25.46
C VAL A 99 9.85 11.80 -25.11
N ARG A 100 9.94 12.68 -26.11
CA ARG A 100 10.50 14.02 -25.97
C ARG A 100 9.54 15.09 -26.47
N ARG A 101 9.78 16.34 -26.05
CA ARG A 101 9.24 17.55 -26.68
C ARG A 101 10.44 18.40 -27.06
N GLY A 102 10.86 18.31 -28.32
CA GLY A 102 12.17 18.80 -28.75
C GLY A 102 13.29 18.17 -27.92
N ALA A 103 14.13 18.97 -27.27
CA ALA A 103 15.22 18.45 -26.44
C ALA A 103 14.77 17.87 -25.08
N GLN A 104 13.58 18.25 -24.60
CA GLN A 104 13.12 17.90 -23.26
C GLN A 104 12.59 16.46 -23.20
N LEU A 105 13.14 15.64 -22.30
CA LEU A 105 12.56 14.33 -21.99
C LEU A 105 11.22 14.51 -21.28
N ARG A 106 10.19 13.79 -21.74
CA ARG A 106 8.85 13.79 -21.17
C ARG A 106 8.48 12.47 -20.51
N GLY A 107 9.12 11.37 -20.90
CA GLY A 107 8.77 10.04 -20.42
C GLY A 107 9.23 8.97 -21.38
N PHE A 108 8.53 7.83 -21.39
CA PHE A 108 8.84 6.73 -22.31
C PHE A 108 7.60 5.91 -22.69
N LEU A 109 7.67 5.27 -23.85
CA LEU A 109 6.70 4.29 -24.31
C LEU A 109 7.08 2.90 -23.81
N MET A 110 6.09 2.09 -23.46
CA MET A 110 6.25 0.70 -23.01
C MET A 110 5.03 -0.14 -23.46
N PRO A 111 5.14 -1.47 -23.55
CA PRO A 111 3.97 -2.30 -23.80
C PRO A 111 2.98 -2.19 -22.62
N PRO A 112 1.67 -2.14 -22.87
CA PRO A 112 0.69 -2.30 -21.79
C PRO A 112 0.78 -3.71 -21.21
N ALA A 113 0.38 -3.89 -19.95
CA ALA A 113 0.25 -5.21 -19.37
C ALA A 113 -0.72 -6.06 -20.21
N PRO A 114 -0.35 -7.30 -20.58
CA PRO A 114 -1.22 -8.17 -21.33
C PRO A 114 -2.56 -8.45 -20.62
N PRO A 115 -3.69 -8.61 -21.34
CA PRO A 115 -5.02 -8.78 -20.75
C PRO A 115 -5.14 -9.95 -19.76
N GLU A 116 -4.33 -11.00 -19.91
CA GLU A 116 -4.29 -12.15 -19.00
C GLU A 116 -3.89 -11.78 -17.56
N TYR A 117 -3.17 -10.67 -17.36
CA TYR A 117 -2.82 -10.14 -16.03
C TYR A 117 -3.97 -9.34 -15.39
N THR A 118 -5.17 -9.38 -15.96
CA THR A 118 -6.35 -8.70 -15.40
C THR A 118 -7.33 -9.67 -14.76
N VAL A 119 -7.99 -9.22 -13.70
CA VAL A 119 -9.01 -9.97 -12.98
C VAL A 119 -10.23 -9.09 -12.73
N THR A 120 -11.40 -9.72 -12.73
CA THR A 120 -12.64 -9.09 -12.27
C THR A 120 -12.91 -9.52 -10.83
N LEU A 121 -12.67 -8.62 -9.88
CA LEU A 121 -12.94 -8.87 -8.47
C LEU A 121 -14.44 -8.78 -8.16
N THR A 122 -14.94 -9.70 -7.33
CA THR A 122 -16.35 -9.73 -6.85
C THR A 122 -16.55 -8.73 -5.68
N LEU A 123 -16.13 -7.48 -5.88
CA LEU A 123 -16.32 -6.38 -4.93
C LEU A 123 -17.51 -5.50 -5.36
N PRO A 124 -18.16 -4.75 -4.46
CA PRO A 124 -19.11 -3.70 -4.84
C PRO A 124 -18.35 -2.59 -5.60
N GLY A 125 -18.48 -2.63 -6.92
CA GLY A 125 -17.86 -1.75 -7.90
C GLY A 125 -18.54 -1.94 -9.25
N ASP A 126 -18.02 -1.31 -10.29
CA ASP A 126 -18.56 -1.39 -11.65
C ASP A 126 -18.30 -2.74 -12.36
N GLY A 127 -17.65 -3.70 -11.69
CA GLY A 127 -17.30 -5.01 -12.25
C GLY A 127 -16.24 -4.94 -13.35
N ARG A 128 -15.49 -3.83 -13.45
CA ARG A 128 -14.46 -3.68 -14.49
C ARG A 128 -13.22 -4.56 -14.19
N PRO A 129 -12.65 -5.19 -15.22
CA PRO A 129 -11.35 -5.83 -15.12
C PRO A 129 -10.28 -4.85 -14.64
N ARG A 130 -9.38 -5.32 -13.78
CA ARG A 130 -8.24 -4.55 -13.27
C ARG A 130 -6.98 -5.42 -13.25
N PRO A 131 -5.77 -4.83 -13.36
CA PRO A 131 -4.54 -5.58 -13.17
C PRO A 131 -4.52 -6.31 -11.82
N LEU A 132 -4.12 -7.59 -11.81
CA LEU A 132 -3.92 -8.37 -10.60
C LEU A 132 -2.46 -8.18 -10.14
N ALA A 133 -2.23 -7.15 -9.34
CA ALA A 133 -0.95 -6.97 -8.66
C ALA A 133 -0.74 -8.07 -7.62
N MET A 134 0.51 -8.52 -7.46
CA MET A 134 0.90 -9.55 -6.50
C MET A 134 0.49 -9.16 -5.07
N GLU A 135 0.42 -7.85 -4.76
CA GLU A 135 -0.02 -7.33 -3.46
C GLU A 135 -1.38 -7.87 -3.00
N PHE A 136 -2.27 -8.20 -3.95
CA PHE A 136 -3.57 -8.78 -3.63
C PHE A 136 -3.45 -10.16 -3.00
N LEU A 137 -2.40 -10.91 -3.35
CA LEU A 137 -2.17 -12.27 -2.89
C LEU A 137 -1.58 -12.31 -1.47
N LEU A 138 -1.03 -11.19 -0.97
CA LEU A 138 -0.54 -11.09 0.41
C LEU A 138 -1.68 -10.89 1.42
N ASN A 139 -2.93 -10.72 0.98
CA ASN A 139 -4.06 -10.60 1.89
C ASN A 139 -4.48 -11.96 2.46
N PRO A 140 -5.15 -12.00 3.62
CA PRO A 140 -5.69 -13.24 4.19
C PRO A 140 -6.63 -13.96 3.22
N ILE A 141 -6.67 -15.29 3.30
CA ILE A 141 -7.45 -16.15 2.40
C ILE A 141 -8.94 -15.77 2.41
N GLU A 142 -9.48 -15.37 3.56
CA GLU A 142 -10.87 -14.95 3.71
C GLU A 142 -11.16 -13.68 2.91
N TYR A 143 -10.20 -12.75 2.81
CA TYR A 143 -10.34 -11.57 1.99
C TYR A 143 -10.32 -11.93 0.51
N MET A 144 -9.34 -12.73 0.08
CA MET A 144 -9.22 -13.16 -1.32
C MET A 144 -10.49 -13.88 -1.79
N ALA A 145 -11.00 -14.82 -1.00
CA ALA A 145 -12.24 -15.53 -1.31
C ALA A 145 -13.45 -14.58 -1.42
N LYS A 146 -13.56 -13.57 -0.54
CA LYS A 146 -14.63 -12.57 -0.61
C LYS A 146 -14.60 -11.75 -1.89
N VAL A 147 -13.41 -11.47 -2.42
CA VAL A 147 -13.23 -10.71 -3.66
C VAL A 147 -13.21 -11.61 -4.90
N GLY A 148 -13.52 -12.90 -4.75
CA GLY A 148 -13.57 -13.87 -5.84
C GLY A 148 -12.20 -14.37 -6.32
N LEU A 149 -11.12 -14.04 -5.61
CA LEU A 149 -9.79 -14.56 -5.89
C LEU A 149 -9.63 -15.95 -5.28
N ARG A 150 -9.26 -16.91 -6.12
CA ARG A 150 -8.98 -18.29 -5.75
C ARG A 150 -7.54 -18.60 -6.10
N VAL A 151 -6.72 -18.75 -5.07
CA VAL A 151 -5.28 -18.99 -5.20
C VAL A 151 -4.91 -20.09 -4.22
N SER A 152 -4.42 -21.19 -4.74
CA SER A 152 -3.92 -22.33 -3.96
C SER A 152 -2.53 -22.05 -3.41
N GLU A 153 -2.05 -22.94 -2.55
CA GLU A 153 -0.66 -22.89 -2.11
C GLU A 153 0.30 -23.19 -3.26
N ARG A 154 -0.04 -24.18 -4.10
CA ARG A 154 0.74 -24.51 -5.30
C ARG A 154 0.89 -23.31 -6.24
N ASP A 155 -0.15 -22.50 -6.40
CA ASP A 155 -0.10 -21.29 -7.23
C ASP A 155 0.91 -20.27 -6.68
N ARG A 156 0.94 -20.09 -5.34
CA ARG A 156 1.90 -19.17 -4.68
C ARG A 156 3.33 -19.64 -4.86
N VAL A 157 3.60 -20.92 -4.63
CA VAL A 157 4.92 -21.52 -4.83
C VAL A 157 5.33 -21.39 -6.31
N GLY A 158 4.41 -21.67 -7.24
CA GLY A 158 4.63 -21.49 -8.67
C GLY A 158 5.00 -20.06 -9.03
N LEU A 159 4.28 -19.06 -8.50
CA LEU A 159 4.58 -17.64 -8.71
C LEU A 159 5.94 -17.24 -8.17
N LEU A 160 6.29 -17.65 -6.95
CA LEU A 160 7.60 -17.36 -6.35
C LEU A 160 8.73 -17.98 -7.17
N ARG A 161 8.55 -19.21 -7.66
CA ARG A 161 9.52 -19.87 -8.53
C ARG A 161 9.72 -19.10 -9.84
N GLU A 162 8.64 -18.73 -10.51
CA GLU A 162 8.72 -17.99 -11.77
C GLU A 162 9.32 -16.59 -11.56
N PHE A 163 9.08 -15.96 -10.41
CA PHE A 163 9.70 -14.68 -10.10
C PHE A 163 11.19 -14.81 -9.77
N ALA A 164 11.61 -15.84 -9.02
CA ALA A 164 13.02 -16.13 -8.79
C ALA A 164 13.78 -16.38 -10.10
N ARG A 165 13.18 -17.12 -11.05
CA ARG A 165 13.76 -17.34 -12.39
C ARG A 165 13.88 -16.05 -13.19
N MET A 166 12.88 -15.18 -13.13
CA MET A 166 12.93 -13.84 -13.74
C MET A 166 14.09 -13.01 -13.16
N LEU A 167 14.22 -12.98 -11.84
CA LEU A 167 15.31 -12.25 -11.16
C LEU A 167 16.68 -12.83 -11.49
N ALA A 168 16.79 -14.15 -11.65
CA ALA A 168 18.04 -14.79 -12.09
C ALA A 168 18.51 -14.31 -13.47
N VAL A 169 17.59 -14.22 -14.44
CA VAL A 169 17.91 -13.70 -15.78
C VAL A 169 18.32 -12.23 -15.71
N LEU A 170 17.56 -11.40 -14.99
CA LEU A 170 17.86 -9.97 -14.86
C LEU A 170 19.24 -9.74 -14.21
N HIS A 171 19.51 -10.39 -13.08
CA HIS A 171 20.78 -10.25 -12.36
C HIS A 171 21.96 -10.82 -13.17
N GLY A 172 21.75 -11.89 -13.94
CA GLY A 172 22.75 -12.43 -14.86
C GLY A 172 23.24 -11.42 -15.90
N ASP A 173 22.37 -10.49 -16.31
CA ASP A 173 22.68 -9.38 -17.20
C ASP A 173 22.96 -8.05 -16.46
N ARG A 174 23.26 -8.11 -15.15
CA ARG A 174 23.56 -6.95 -14.29
C ARG A 174 22.42 -5.92 -14.22
N ILE A 175 21.19 -6.40 -14.31
CA ILE A 175 19.96 -5.62 -14.14
C ILE A 175 19.38 -5.92 -12.76
N VAL A 176 19.34 -4.91 -11.90
CA VAL A 176 18.72 -4.98 -10.57
C VAL A 176 17.36 -4.30 -10.62
N VAL A 177 16.33 -4.91 -10.03
CA VAL A 177 14.98 -4.34 -10.00
C VAL A 177 14.93 -3.09 -9.12
N GLY A 178 15.62 -3.11 -7.98
CA GLY A 178 15.80 -1.96 -7.09
C GLY A 178 14.59 -1.71 -6.20
N ASP A 179 13.44 -1.35 -6.79
CA ASP A 179 12.16 -1.21 -6.10
C ASP A 179 11.32 -2.50 -6.19
N LEU A 180 11.91 -3.63 -5.78
CA LEU A 180 11.22 -4.92 -5.73
C LEU A 180 10.11 -4.88 -4.67
N SER A 181 8.86 -4.79 -5.11
CA SER A 181 7.68 -4.80 -4.26
C SER A 181 6.50 -5.50 -4.96
N PRO A 182 5.51 -6.02 -4.23
CA PRO A 182 4.39 -6.75 -4.82
C PRO A 182 3.41 -5.83 -5.57
N LYS A 183 3.58 -4.50 -5.49
CA LYS A 183 2.85 -3.52 -6.31
C LYS A 183 3.39 -3.44 -7.73
N ASN A 184 4.69 -3.67 -7.88
CA ASN A 184 5.40 -3.55 -9.16
C ASN A 184 5.44 -4.88 -9.93
N VAL A 185 4.65 -5.88 -9.49
CA VAL A 185 4.58 -7.19 -10.14
C VAL A 185 3.11 -7.57 -10.34
N LEU A 186 2.70 -7.76 -11.59
CA LEU A 186 1.41 -8.36 -11.92
C LEU A 186 1.54 -9.87 -12.04
N VAL A 187 0.44 -10.60 -11.77
CA VAL A 187 0.46 -12.06 -11.77
C VAL A 187 -0.71 -12.69 -12.51
N THR A 188 -0.46 -13.87 -13.10
CA THR A 188 -1.47 -14.86 -13.47
C THR A 188 -1.22 -16.12 -12.64
N VAL A 189 -2.26 -16.80 -12.18
CA VAL A 189 -2.10 -18.01 -11.35
C VAL A 189 -2.21 -19.32 -12.15
N ASP A 190 -2.84 -19.30 -13.33
CA ASP A 190 -2.95 -20.47 -14.20
C ASP A 190 -2.71 -20.09 -15.68
N PRO A 191 -1.52 -20.42 -16.25
CA PRO A 191 -0.34 -20.87 -15.52
C PRO A 191 0.26 -19.74 -14.65
N PRO A 192 1.04 -20.05 -13.60
CA PRO A 192 1.76 -19.06 -12.82
C PRO A 192 2.69 -18.22 -13.71
N ARG A 193 2.48 -16.90 -13.77
CA ARG A 193 3.38 -15.95 -14.44
C ARG A 193 3.43 -14.63 -13.68
N CYS A 194 4.57 -13.97 -13.77
CA CYS A 194 4.83 -12.62 -13.27
C CYS A 194 5.12 -11.66 -14.44
N PHE A 195 4.68 -10.41 -14.32
CA PHE A 195 4.98 -9.33 -15.25
C PHE A 195 5.45 -8.10 -14.48
N LEU A 196 6.66 -7.63 -14.80
CA LEU A 196 7.30 -6.52 -14.09
C LEU A 196 6.76 -5.17 -14.57
N LEU A 197 6.41 -4.30 -13.63
CA LEU A 197 6.04 -2.91 -13.86
C LEU A 197 7.19 -1.98 -13.43
N ASP A 198 7.03 -0.68 -13.71
CA ASP A 198 7.97 0.37 -13.29
C ASP A 198 9.43 0.06 -13.62
N CYS A 199 9.66 -0.40 -14.86
CA CYS A 199 10.99 -0.79 -15.35
C CYS A 199 11.96 0.39 -15.53
N ASP A 200 11.52 1.62 -15.29
CA ASP A 200 12.38 2.81 -15.16
C ASP A 200 13.00 2.95 -13.77
N ALA A 201 12.55 2.17 -12.78
CA ALA A 201 13.15 2.11 -11.45
C ALA A 201 14.39 1.19 -11.36
N VAL A 202 14.65 0.39 -12.39
CA VAL A 202 15.75 -0.58 -12.41
C VAL A 202 17.12 0.10 -12.42
N CYS A 203 18.13 -0.60 -11.90
CA CYS A 203 19.53 -0.27 -12.09
C CYS A 203 20.15 -1.19 -13.14
N VAL A 204 20.84 -0.63 -14.13
CA VAL A 204 21.64 -1.36 -15.12
C VAL A 204 23.09 -0.94 -14.97
N ASP A 205 23.95 -1.91 -14.67
CA ASP A 205 25.38 -1.67 -14.41
C ASP A 205 25.64 -0.66 -13.28
N GLY A 206 24.73 -0.61 -12.30
CA GLY A 206 24.76 0.34 -11.19
C GLY A 206 24.19 1.73 -11.50
N ASP A 207 23.81 2.02 -12.74
CA ASP A 207 23.14 3.27 -13.12
C ASP A 207 21.62 3.11 -13.12
N SER A 208 20.88 4.12 -12.65
CA SER A 208 19.41 4.17 -12.73
C SER A 208 18.91 5.42 -13.43
N VAL A 209 17.71 5.34 -13.99
CA VAL A 209 17.07 6.44 -14.72
C VAL A 209 16.74 7.60 -13.77
N ALA A 210 16.28 7.29 -12.55
CA ALA A 210 16.01 8.27 -11.50
C ALA A 210 16.64 7.78 -10.18
N PRO A 211 16.82 8.67 -9.18
CA PRO A 211 17.31 8.27 -7.86
C PRO A 211 16.50 7.10 -7.31
N GLN A 212 17.20 6.10 -6.77
CA GLN A 212 16.58 4.91 -6.20
C GLN A 212 15.69 5.29 -5.01
N VAL A 213 14.47 4.77 -5.03
CA VAL A 213 13.48 4.91 -3.97
C VAL A 213 13.00 3.53 -3.57
N GLU A 214 12.39 3.45 -2.39
CA GLU A 214 11.84 2.19 -1.89
C GLU A 214 10.37 2.32 -1.58
N THR A 215 9.63 1.30 -1.96
CA THR A 215 8.25 1.11 -1.51
C THR A 215 8.21 1.03 0.03
N PRO A 216 7.37 1.83 0.70
CA PRO A 216 7.16 1.72 2.15
C PRO A 216 6.81 0.27 2.57
N ASP A 217 7.26 -0.17 3.75
CA ASP A 217 7.17 -1.55 4.25
C ASP A 217 7.99 -2.61 3.49
N TRP A 218 8.80 -2.19 2.51
CA TRP A 218 9.74 -3.01 1.74
C TRP A 218 11.18 -2.47 1.77
N ARG A 219 11.46 -1.56 2.69
CA ARG A 219 12.77 -0.91 2.85
C ARG A 219 13.85 -1.90 3.24
N LEU A 220 15.05 -1.69 2.71
CA LEU A 220 16.25 -2.38 3.17
C LEU A 220 16.59 -2.00 4.63
N PRO A 221 17.37 -2.85 5.33
CA PRO A 221 18.00 -2.46 6.58
C PRO A 221 18.81 -1.17 6.46
N GLU A 222 18.89 -0.43 7.56
CA GLU A 222 19.61 0.85 7.59
C GLU A 222 21.09 0.65 7.23
N GLY A 223 21.63 1.54 6.39
CA GLY A 223 23.02 1.52 5.94
C GLY A 223 23.28 0.67 4.69
N GLU A 224 22.29 -0.10 4.21
CA GLU A 224 22.45 -0.84 2.96
C GLU A 224 22.26 0.03 1.71
N ALA A 225 23.06 -0.26 0.68
CA ALA A 225 22.98 0.43 -0.59
C ALA A 225 21.74 0.01 -1.39
N LEU A 226 20.98 1.00 -1.86
CA LEU A 226 19.83 0.79 -2.75
C LEU A 226 20.27 0.37 -4.15
N GLY A 227 19.36 -0.28 -4.90
CA GLY A 227 19.62 -0.66 -6.28
C GLY A 227 20.70 -1.74 -6.43
N THR A 228 20.85 -2.62 -5.43
CA THR A 228 21.81 -3.73 -5.42
C THR A 228 21.12 -5.09 -5.51
N GLU A 229 21.81 -6.09 -6.07
CA GLU A 229 21.28 -7.46 -6.12
C GLU A 229 20.98 -8.02 -4.73
N ALA A 230 21.84 -7.70 -3.74
CA ALA A 230 21.62 -8.07 -2.36
C ALA A 230 20.31 -7.46 -1.83
N GLY A 231 20.00 -6.22 -2.20
CA GLY A 231 18.73 -5.58 -1.87
C GLY A 231 17.52 -6.30 -2.44
N ASP A 232 17.57 -6.68 -3.73
CA ASP A 232 16.53 -7.51 -4.34
C ASP A 232 16.38 -8.86 -3.63
N ARG A 233 17.48 -9.54 -3.28
CA ARG A 233 17.46 -10.81 -2.53
C ARG A 233 16.79 -10.66 -1.15
N TYR A 234 17.06 -9.56 -0.44
CA TYR A 234 16.39 -9.24 0.83
C TYR A 234 14.88 -9.09 0.63
N LYS A 235 14.46 -8.25 -0.32
CA LYS A 235 13.05 -7.97 -0.59
C LYS A 235 12.33 -9.23 -1.10
N PHE A 236 13.01 -10.08 -1.86
CA PHE A 236 12.46 -11.36 -2.29
C PHE A 236 12.19 -12.31 -1.11
N GLY A 237 13.11 -12.46 -0.15
CA GLY A 237 12.83 -13.29 1.02
C GLY A 237 11.68 -12.77 1.87
N LEU A 238 11.54 -11.44 2.00
CA LEU A 238 10.36 -10.83 2.63
C LEU A 238 9.06 -11.13 1.86
N LEU A 239 9.11 -11.10 0.53
CA LEU A 239 8.00 -11.47 -0.33
C LEU A 239 7.58 -12.93 -0.14
N VAL A 240 8.54 -13.85 -0.07
CA VAL A 240 8.29 -15.28 0.16
C VAL A 240 7.50 -15.50 1.44
N LEU A 241 7.93 -14.89 2.55
CA LEU A 241 7.24 -15.01 3.84
C LEU A 241 5.80 -14.52 3.73
N ARG A 242 5.62 -13.28 3.26
CA ARG A 242 4.31 -12.62 3.20
C ARG A 242 3.35 -13.33 2.25
N LEU A 243 3.85 -13.85 1.13
CA LEU A 243 3.04 -14.57 0.17
C LEU A 243 2.63 -15.95 0.70
N LEU A 244 3.54 -16.74 1.27
CA LEU A 244 3.20 -18.07 1.76
C LEU A 244 2.35 -18.04 3.03
N LEU A 245 2.52 -17.03 3.89
CA LEU A 245 1.69 -16.82 5.07
C LEU A 245 0.35 -16.10 4.78
N SER A 246 0.17 -15.56 3.56
CA SER A 246 -0.98 -14.71 3.22
C SER A 246 -1.17 -13.54 4.20
N ASP A 247 -0.05 -12.91 4.58
CA ASP A 247 -0.01 -11.79 5.52
C ASP A 247 0.90 -10.66 4.99
N GLN A 248 0.32 -9.48 4.82
CA GLN A 248 0.99 -8.25 4.38
C GLN A 248 2.13 -7.79 5.30
N ALA A 249 2.10 -8.20 6.58
CA ALA A 249 3.01 -7.70 7.61
C ALA A 249 3.97 -8.77 8.14
N ALA A 250 3.87 -10.03 7.69
CA ALA A 250 4.74 -11.11 8.17
C ALA A 250 6.22 -10.77 8.00
N ARG A 251 6.99 -11.10 9.04
CA ARG A 251 8.45 -10.89 9.09
C ARG A 251 9.21 -12.08 9.66
N ASP A 252 8.59 -12.93 10.48
CA ASP A 252 9.30 -14.03 11.16
C ASP A 252 9.29 -15.32 10.31
N PRO A 253 10.44 -15.82 9.83
CA PRO A 253 10.51 -17.09 9.12
C PRO A 253 10.08 -18.31 9.95
N ALA A 254 10.15 -18.24 11.28
CA ALA A 254 9.71 -19.33 12.13
C ALA A 254 8.19 -19.56 12.03
N GLU A 255 7.40 -18.50 11.77
CA GLU A 255 5.95 -18.60 11.54
C GLU A 255 5.64 -19.45 10.29
N LEU A 256 6.44 -19.34 9.23
CA LEU A 256 6.26 -20.14 8.02
C LEU A 256 6.47 -21.64 8.29
N THR A 257 7.51 -21.99 9.04
CA THR A 257 7.77 -23.38 9.44
C THR A 257 6.70 -23.92 10.37
N ALA A 258 6.22 -23.10 11.31
CA ALA A 258 5.17 -23.46 12.25
C ALA A 258 3.82 -23.67 11.55
N ALA A 259 3.50 -22.82 10.57
CA ALA A 259 2.30 -22.95 9.76
C ALA A 259 2.33 -24.21 8.90
N ARG A 260 3.49 -24.52 8.28
CA ARG A 260 3.65 -25.73 7.46
C ARG A 260 5.11 -26.20 7.42
N LYS A 261 5.36 -27.37 8.02
CA LYS A 261 6.70 -27.98 8.08
C LYS A 261 7.33 -28.24 6.70
N LEU A 262 6.53 -28.37 5.64
CA LEU A 262 7.02 -28.50 4.26
C LEU A 262 7.95 -27.33 3.87
N PHE A 263 7.69 -26.13 4.39
CA PHE A 263 8.43 -24.92 4.05
C PHE A 263 9.63 -24.64 4.96
N ALA A 264 10.14 -25.62 5.70
CA ALA A 264 11.28 -25.41 6.60
C ALA A 264 12.53 -24.90 5.85
N ASP A 265 12.89 -25.50 4.72
CA ASP A 265 14.05 -25.07 3.92
C ASP A 265 13.80 -23.69 3.29
N VAL A 266 12.58 -23.44 2.79
CA VAL A 266 12.17 -22.13 2.26
C VAL A 266 12.22 -21.05 3.34
N ALA A 267 11.87 -21.38 4.58
CA ALA A 267 11.96 -20.48 5.72
C ALA A 267 13.42 -20.20 6.11
N ASP A 268 14.33 -21.17 6.02
CA ASP A 268 15.77 -20.92 6.20
C ASP A 268 16.30 -19.93 5.16
N LEU A 269 15.94 -20.10 3.88
CA LEU A 269 16.31 -19.14 2.84
C LEU A 269 15.81 -17.73 3.15
N ALA A 270 14.56 -17.60 3.60
CA ALA A 270 13.98 -16.32 3.99
C ALA A 270 14.65 -15.72 5.24
N ALA A 271 15.15 -16.55 6.16
CA ALA A 271 15.95 -16.09 7.29
C ALA A 271 17.34 -15.61 6.83
N ARG A 272 17.99 -16.34 5.92
CA ARG A 272 19.30 -15.98 5.35
C ARG A 272 19.25 -14.72 4.49
N SER A 273 18.16 -14.47 3.77
CA SER A 273 18.01 -13.25 2.98
C SER A 273 18.02 -11.96 3.81
N ARG A 274 17.78 -12.07 5.12
CA ARG A 274 17.80 -10.96 6.08
C ARG A 274 19.15 -10.74 6.76
N ARG A 275 20.14 -11.59 6.47
CA ARG A 275 21.51 -11.44 6.96
C ARG A 275 22.27 -10.40 6.13
N GLU A 276 23.55 -10.25 6.45
CA GLU A 276 24.50 -9.42 5.71
C GLU A 276 24.42 -9.65 4.19
N PRO A 277 24.57 -8.59 3.36
CA PRO A 277 24.41 -8.65 1.92
C PRO A 277 25.07 -9.84 1.22
N ASP A 278 26.31 -10.17 1.59
CA ASP A 278 27.12 -11.23 0.96
C ASP A 278 26.67 -12.65 1.37
N ALA A 279 25.85 -12.80 2.41
CA ALA A 279 25.38 -14.09 2.91
C ALA A 279 23.96 -14.45 2.42
N ARG A 280 23.35 -13.60 1.59
CA ARG A 280 21.98 -13.79 1.10
C ARG A 280 21.93 -14.91 0.06
N PRO A 281 20.88 -15.76 0.07
CA PRO A 281 20.81 -16.88 -0.88
C PRO A 281 20.77 -16.42 -2.33
N ASP A 282 21.41 -17.19 -3.20
CA ASP A 282 21.34 -16.97 -4.64
C ASP A 282 20.03 -17.49 -5.24
N TRP A 283 19.79 -17.16 -6.51
CA TRP A 283 18.56 -17.56 -7.21
C TRP A 283 18.46 -19.08 -7.44
N PRO A 284 19.55 -19.81 -7.78
CA PRO A 284 19.56 -21.27 -7.80
C PRO A 284 19.07 -21.91 -6.49
N GLU A 285 19.51 -21.45 -5.33
CA GLU A 285 19.05 -21.95 -4.02
C GLU A 285 17.53 -21.81 -3.87
N TRP A 286 16.99 -20.62 -4.19
CA TRP A 286 15.54 -20.38 -4.15
C TRP A 286 14.78 -21.30 -5.11
N THR A 287 15.22 -21.40 -6.36
CA THR A 287 14.53 -22.21 -7.38
C THR A 287 14.54 -23.70 -7.02
N ALA A 288 15.66 -24.22 -6.50
CA ALA A 288 15.76 -25.59 -6.04
C ALA A 288 14.81 -25.89 -4.88
N ALA A 289 14.73 -24.98 -3.90
CA ALA A 289 13.80 -25.12 -2.77
C ALA A 289 12.33 -25.10 -3.25
N PHE A 290 11.97 -24.22 -4.18
CA PHE A 290 10.61 -24.20 -4.74
C PHE A 290 10.30 -25.45 -5.56
N ASP A 291 11.23 -25.94 -6.39
CA ASP A 291 11.04 -27.16 -7.17
C ASP A 291 10.87 -28.41 -6.28
N ALA A 292 11.48 -28.43 -5.08
CA ALA A 292 11.29 -29.49 -4.10
C ALA A 292 9.89 -29.48 -3.44
N VAL A 293 9.37 -28.30 -3.09
CA VAL A 293 8.08 -28.19 -2.38
C VAL A 293 6.87 -28.12 -3.32
N LEU A 294 7.03 -27.68 -4.57
CA LEU A 294 5.92 -27.50 -5.52
C LEU A 294 5.08 -28.77 -5.75
N PRO A 295 5.67 -29.98 -5.95
CA PRO A 295 4.89 -31.21 -6.12
C PRO A 295 4.08 -31.61 -4.88
N LEU A 296 4.49 -31.12 -3.70
CA LEU A 296 3.92 -31.42 -2.38
C LEU A 296 2.99 -30.30 -1.89
N SER A 297 2.87 -29.21 -2.65
CA SER A 297 2.07 -28.06 -2.30
C SER A 297 0.59 -28.30 -2.61
N ASP A 298 -0.29 -27.82 -1.72
CA ASP A 298 -1.72 -28.07 -1.83
C ASP A 298 -2.31 -27.35 -3.06
N GLU A 299 -2.95 -28.13 -3.94
CA GLU A 299 -3.71 -27.63 -5.09
C GLU A 299 -5.11 -27.13 -4.69
N ILE A 300 -5.57 -27.54 -3.51
CA ILE A 300 -6.88 -27.17 -3.00
C ILE A 300 -6.83 -25.70 -2.61
N VAL A 301 -7.62 -24.89 -3.30
CA VAL A 301 -7.87 -23.50 -2.90
C VAL A 301 -8.52 -23.53 -1.52
N PRO A 302 -7.90 -22.91 -0.49
CA PRO A 302 -8.45 -23.01 0.86
C PRO A 302 -9.80 -22.31 0.91
N THR A 303 -10.81 -23.01 1.43
CA THR A 303 -12.15 -22.44 1.65
C THR A 303 -12.12 -21.64 2.95
N PRO A 304 -12.70 -20.42 3.00
CA PRO A 304 -12.81 -19.68 4.26
C PRO A 304 -13.46 -20.56 5.33
N GLN A 305 -12.77 -20.85 6.42
CA GLN A 305 -13.41 -21.54 7.53
C GLN A 305 -14.43 -20.58 8.17
N PRO A 306 -15.70 -21.00 8.39
CA PRO A 306 -16.61 -20.21 9.17
C PRO A 306 -16.04 -20.10 10.59
N GLY A 307 -15.67 -18.88 10.98
CA GLY A 307 -15.13 -18.62 12.33
C GLY A 307 -16.07 -19.17 13.42
N PRO A 308 -15.54 -19.50 14.61
CA PRO A 308 -16.33 -20.09 15.68
C PRO A 308 -17.54 -19.19 15.97
N ARG A 309 -18.74 -19.72 15.74
CA ARG A 309 -19.98 -19.08 16.19
C ARG A 309 -19.86 -18.95 17.69
N SER A 310 -19.70 -17.73 18.19
CA SER A 310 -19.95 -17.45 19.59
C SER A 310 -21.40 -17.85 19.86
N GLU A 311 -21.60 -19.00 20.49
CA GLU A 311 -22.90 -19.37 21.02
C GLU A 311 -23.28 -18.28 22.01
N ARG A 312 -24.17 -17.38 21.58
CA ARG A 312 -24.89 -16.51 22.50
C ARG A 312 -25.65 -17.45 23.43
N ARG A 313 -25.08 -17.66 24.62
CA ARG A 313 -25.72 -18.27 25.78
C ARG A 313 -27.09 -17.61 25.93
N ARG A 314 -28.16 -18.28 25.48
CA ARG A 314 -29.52 -17.86 25.80
C ARG A 314 -29.65 -18.00 27.30
N ILE A 315 -29.69 -16.87 27.99
CA ILE A 315 -30.19 -16.81 29.36
C ILE A 315 -31.64 -17.25 29.28
N ALA A 316 -31.92 -18.41 29.85
CA ALA A 316 -33.28 -18.89 30.06
C ALA A 316 -33.93 -17.99 31.12
N THR A 317 -34.95 -17.24 30.72
CA THR A 317 -35.94 -16.69 31.65
C THR A 317 -37.19 -17.55 31.58
N GLY A 318 -37.61 -18.07 32.75
CA GLY A 318 -38.77 -18.95 32.96
C GLY A 318 -40.07 -18.42 32.35
N GLY A 319 -41.05 -19.25 32.01
CA GLY A 319 -41.87 -20.09 32.88
C GLY A 319 -43.31 -20.06 32.30
N PRO A 320 -44.21 -20.98 32.66
CA PRO A 320 -45.25 -21.49 31.76
C PRO A 320 -46.62 -20.78 31.86
N VAL A 321 -47.40 -20.78 30.77
CA VAL A 321 -48.86 -20.56 30.80
C VAL A 321 -49.55 -21.54 29.84
N PRO A 322 -50.62 -22.27 30.27
CA PRO A 322 -51.24 -23.33 29.50
C PRO A 322 -52.53 -22.91 28.74
N GLY A 323 -52.71 -23.51 27.55
CA GLY A 323 -54.00 -24.00 27.04
C GLY A 323 -54.93 -23.03 26.27
N ALA A 324 -55.21 -23.34 25.00
CA ALA A 324 -56.56 -23.54 24.44
C ALA A 324 -56.51 -23.91 22.94
N ALA A 325 -57.48 -24.71 22.52
CA ALA A 325 -57.56 -25.51 21.29
C ALA A 325 -58.20 -24.82 20.08
N GLY A 326 -58.05 -25.43 18.88
CA GLY A 326 -58.99 -25.30 17.75
C GLY A 326 -58.34 -25.13 16.36
N GLY A 327 -58.47 -26.12 15.46
CA GLY A 327 -58.19 -25.99 14.01
C GLY A 327 -59.40 -25.40 13.23
N PRO A 328 -59.57 -25.59 11.90
CA PRO A 328 -58.65 -26.02 10.83
C PRO A 328 -58.63 -25.09 9.57
N VAL A 329 -57.67 -25.36 8.66
CA VAL A 329 -57.57 -25.14 7.19
C VAL A 329 -58.43 -24.07 6.47
N GLY A 330 -57.76 -23.19 5.70
CA GLY A 330 -58.23 -22.70 4.40
C GLY A 330 -58.07 -21.19 4.16
N GLY A 331 -57.28 -20.78 3.16
CA GLY A 331 -57.29 -19.40 2.65
C GLY A 331 -56.05 -18.96 1.87
N THR A 332 -56.15 -19.00 0.55
CA THR A 332 -55.27 -18.38 -0.45
C THR A 332 -55.44 -16.85 -0.48
N ALA A 333 -54.35 -16.06 -0.32
CA ALA A 333 -54.19 -14.68 -0.85
C ALA A 333 -52.71 -14.17 -0.69
N PRO A 334 -52.32 -13.05 -1.33
CA PRO A 334 -51.13 -12.88 -2.20
C PRO A 334 -49.82 -12.57 -1.44
N PRO A 335 -48.64 -12.54 -2.11
CA PRO A 335 -47.39 -12.24 -1.43
C PRO A 335 -47.37 -10.77 -0.98
N ARG A 336 -47.45 -10.55 0.33
CA ARG A 336 -47.16 -9.25 0.94
C ARG A 336 -45.65 -9.11 1.10
N THR A 337 -45.18 -7.99 0.56
CA THR A 337 -43.81 -7.49 0.58
C THR A 337 -43.25 -7.43 2.00
N SER A 338 -42.33 -8.32 2.33
CA SER A 338 -41.44 -8.14 3.48
C SER A 338 -40.15 -7.45 3.01
N ARG A 339 -40.09 -6.15 3.27
CA ARG A 339 -38.84 -5.40 3.38
C ARG A 339 -38.00 -6.09 4.46
N SER A 340 -36.98 -6.82 4.06
CA SER A 340 -35.96 -7.33 4.97
C SER A 340 -34.57 -6.93 4.47
N GLY A 341 -33.93 -6.14 5.33
CA GLY A 341 -32.50 -5.91 5.48
C GLY A 341 -31.60 -6.10 4.28
N THR A 342 -31.39 -5.03 3.52
CA THR A 342 -30.23 -4.85 2.65
C THR A 342 -28.95 -4.89 3.50
N ALA A 343 -28.32 -6.06 3.53
CA ALA A 343 -26.98 -6.26 4.07
C ALA A 343 -25.97 -5.52 3.17
N ARG A 344 -25.68 -4.27 3.53
CA ARG A 344 -24.70 -3.40 2.88
C ARG A 344 -23.34 -3.53 3.57
N TRP A 345 -22.43 -4.36 3.06
CA TRP A 345 -21.02 -4.30 3.45
C TRP A 345 -20.11 -4.78 2.32
N ALA A 346 -19.37 -3.84 1.71
CA ALA A 346 -17.97 -3.97 1.31
C ALA A 346 -17.57 -2.72 0.50
N VAL A 347 -16.68 -1.88 1.02
CA VAL A 347 -15.60 -1.19 0.28
C VAL A 347 -14.66 -0.62 1.35
N ALA A 348 -13.45 -1.15 1.46
CA ALA A 348 -12.37 -0.52 2.20
C ALA A 348 -11.08 -0.70 1.38
N ALA A 349 -10.87 0.24 0.46
CA ALA A 349 -9.63 0.40 -0.30
C ALA A 349 -9.36 1.88 -0.65
N ALA A 350 -9.87 2.84 0.14
CA ALA A 350 -9.80 4.25 -0.28
C ALA A 350 -9.66 5.29 0.86
N ALA A 351 -9.15 4.96 2.05
CA ALA A 351 -9.12 5.90 3.17
C ALA A 351 -7.79 6.00 3.94
N ILE A 352 -6.66 5.90 3.25
CA ILE A 352 -5.36 6.31 3.83
C ILE A 352 -4.64 7.17 2.81
N VAL A 353 -5.21 8.34 2.46
CA VAL A 353 -4.50 9.37 1.67
C VAL A 353 -5.03 10.76 2.04
N ALA A 354 -5.15 11.06 3.33
CA ALA A 354 -4.90 12.43 3.80
C ALA A 354 -3.43 12.58 4.27
N ALA A 355 -2.71 11.48 4.49
CA ALA A 355 -1.32 11.49 4.96
C ALA A 355 -0.26 11.12 3.91
N LEU A 356 -0.65 10.86 2.65
CA LEU A 356 0.29 10.42 1.59
C LEU A 356 0.34 11.34 0.35
N CYS A 357 -0.32 12.50 0.38
CA CYS A 357 -0.53 13.31 -0.82
C CYS A 357 0.41 14.52 -1.03
N VAL A 358 1.42 14.79 -0.20
CA VAL A 358 2.21 16.04 -0.36
C VAL A 358 3.71 15.86 -0.62
N LEU A 359 4.26 14.64 -0.72
CA LEU A 359 5.71 14.50 -1.01
C LEU A 359 6.08 14.33 -2.49
N LEU A 360 5.35 14.99 -3.40
CA LEU A 360 5.74 15.10 -4.82
C LEU A 360 5.53 16.48 -5.44
N VAL A 361 5.26 17.50 -4.63
CA VAL A 361 5.20 18.87 -5.12
C VAL A 361 6.33 19.66 -4.47
N TRP A 362 7.28 20.05 -5.32
CA TRP A 362 8.23 21.16 -5.15
C TRP A 362 9.58 20.92 -4.44
N VAL A 363 10.57 20.52 -5.22
CA VAL A 363 11.94 21.07 -5.13
C VAL A 363 12.31 21.59 -6.51
N GLY A 364 12.35 22.92 -6.66
CA GLY A 364 12.86 23.55 -7.88
C GLY A 364 12.35 24.96 -8.12
N GLY A 365 12.90 25.96 -7.42
CA GLY A 365 12.60 27.36 -7.73
C GLY A 365 13.28 28.44 -6.87
N ARG A 366 14.60 28.55 -7.03
CA ARG A 366 15.47 29.75 -6.94
C ARG A 366 15.67 30.54 -5.64
N THR A 367 16.96 30.74 -5.40
CA THR A 367 17.69 31.78 -4.67
C THR A 367 17.40 33.18 -5.24
N ASP A 368 17.22 34.19 -4.39
CA ASP A 368 18.27 35.19 -4.05
C ASP A 368 17.73 36.30 -3.13
N ASP A 369 18.63 36.68 -2.22
CA ASP A 369 18.87 37.95 -1.54
C ASP A 369 17.83 38.62 -0.63
N GLY A 370 18.26 38.82 0.63
CA GLY A 370 17.67 39.80 1.52
C GLY A 370 18.13 39.69 2.96
N ALA A 371 19.43 39.85 3.21
CA ALA A 371 19.96 40.08 4.55
C ALA A 371 19.21 41.22 5.25
N ARG A 372 18.86 41.01 6.52
CA ARG A 372 18.86 42.05 7.56
C ARG A 372 18.82 41.41 8.94
N ASP A 373 19.90 41.69 9.67
CA ASP A 373 20.00 41.62 11.13
C ASP A 373 18.80 42.28 11.80
N GLU A 374 18.31 41.69 12.90
CA GLU A 374 17.98 42.48 14.09
C GLU A 374 17.92 41.61 15.36
N SER A 375 19.00 41.76 16.14
CA SER A 375 19.13 41.78 17.60
C SER A 375 17.96 41.37 18.51
N ALA A 376 18.27 40.38 19.35
CA ALA A 376 18.23 40.41 20.81
C ALA A 376 17.11 41.19 21.53
N SER A 377 16.33 40.46 22.35
CA SER A 377 15.90 41.01 23.64
C SER A 377 15.68 39.91 24.69
N THR A 378 16.55 39.98 25.69
CA THR A 378 16.57 39.26 26.96
C THR A 378 15.39 39.67 27.85
N ARG A 379 14.67 38.73 28.47
CA ARG A 379 13.92 38.94 29.74
C ARG A 379 13.86 37.61 30.51
N VAL A 380 14.72 37.42 31.51
CA VAL A 380 14.52 37.68 32.95
C VAL A 380 13.52 36.71 33.60
N VAL A 381 14.12 35.77 34.35
CA VAL A 381 13.53 34.83 35.32
C VAL A 381 13.26 35.54 36.65
N PRO A 382 12.24 35.11 37.42
CA PRO A 382 12.38 35.00 38.88
C PRO A 382 12.08 33.58 39.43
N PRO A 383 12.58 33.26 40.65
CA PRO A 383 12.81 31.88 41.14
C PRO A 383 11.65 31.33 42.03
N PRO A 384 11.75 30.11 42.60
CA PRO A 384 10.60 29.27 42.96
C PRO A 384 10.11 29.49 44.40
N VAL A 385 8.85 29.11 44.65
CA VAL A 385 8.25 29.05 46.00
C VAL A 385 7.85 27.61 46.32
N ALA A 386 8.54 27.01 47.30
CA ALA A 386 8.07 25.88 48.13
C ALA A 386 7.23 26.48 49.28
N VAL A 387 6.25 25.86 49.97
CA VAL A 387 5.97 24.51 50.55
C VAL A 387 4.46 24.57 51.00
N PRO A 388 3.77 23.59 51.67
CA PRO A 388 4.21 22.32 52.27
C PRO A 388 3.40 21.06 51.94
N SER A 389 4.07 19.94 52.23
CA SER A 389 3.55 18.59 52.40
C SER A 389 2.51 18.53 53.52
N THR A 390 1.35 17.94 53.24
CA THR A 390 0.46 17.39 54.28
C THR A 390 0.27 15.92 53.98
N ALA A 391 0.76 15.07 54.89
CA ALA A 391 0.53 13.65 54.87
C ALA A 391 -0.94 13.35 55.18
N ALA A 392 -1.58 12.51 54.36
CA ALA A 392 -2.83 11.85 54.70
C ALA A 392 -2.74 10.36 54.34
N THR A 393 -2.95 9.54 55.36
CA THR A 393 -3.03 8.07 55.41
C THR A 393 -4.25 7.57 54.60
N PRO A 394 -4.24 6.32 54.06
CA PRO A 394 -5.18 5.94 53.01
C PRO A 394 -6.56 5.62 53.56
N SER A 395 -7.59 6.28 53.02
CA SER A 395 -8.97 5.88 53.19
C SER A 395 -9.37 4.99 52.02
N THR A 396 -9.60 3.71 52.32
CA THR A 396 -10.23 2.73 51.43
C THR A 396 -11.70 3.10 51.24
N GLY A 397 -11.96 4.10 50.39
CA GLY A 397 -13.29 4.45 49.93
C GLY A 397 -13.47 3.92 48.51
N PHE A 398 -14.42 3.00 48.32
CA PHE A 398 -14.91 2.67 46.99
C PHE A 398 -15.59 3.92 46.42
N SER A 399 -14.83 4.71 45.67
CA SER A 399 -15.35 5.82 44.88
C SER A 399 -16.12 5.22 43.71
N THR A 400 -17.45 5.30 43.78
CA THR A 400 -18.29 5.06 42.60
C THR A 400 -18.36 6.38 41.83
N GLU A 401 -17.25 6.75 41.20
CA GLU A 401 -17.21 7.88 40.25
C GLU A 401 -18.12 7.50 39.07
N PRO A 402 -19.03 8.38 38.61
CA PRO A 402 -19.86 8.09 37.45
C PRO A 402 -18.95 7.72 36.26
N PRO A 403 -19.32 6.72 35.44
CA PRO A 403 -18.49 6.30 34.32
C PRO A 403 -18.24 7.50 33.41
N ARG A 404 -16.96 7.82 33.21
CA ARG A 404 -16.54 8.91 32.32
C ARG A 404 -16.98 8.53 30.91
N ASP A 405 -17.92 9.27 30.34
CA ASP A 405 -18.41 9.02 28.97
C ASP A 405 -17.56 9.76 27.91
N ARG A 406 -16.58 10.54 28.35
CA ARG A 406 -15.73 11.39 27.51
C ARG A 406 -14.38 11.68 28.17
N VAL A 407 -13.35 11.82 27.32
CA VAL A 407 -12.03 12.34 27.67
C VAL A 407 -11.75 13.49 26.70
N GLY A 408 -11.77 14.73 27.22
CA GLY A 408 -11.66 15.94 26.40
C GLY A 408 -12.68 15.96 25.24
N MET A 409 -12.21 15.95 24.00
CA MET A 409 -13.08 15.89 22.81
C MET A 409 -13.49 14.48 22.37
N VAL A 410 -12.91 13.43 22.97
CA VAL A 410 -13.13 12.02 22.61
C VAL A 410 -14.26 11.41 23.43
N ARG A 411 -15.35 11.03 22.78
CA ARG A 411 -16.45 10.28 23.42
C ARG A 411 -16.13 8.79 23.51
N LEU A 412 -16.38 8.16 24.65
CA LEU A 412 -16.23 6.70 24.83
C LEU A 412 -17.49 5.98 24.34
N ALA A 413 -17.52 5.62 23.06
CA ALA A 413 -18.69 5.04 22.38
C ALA A 413 -18.78 3.52 22.55
N GLY A 414 -18.80 3.05 23.81
CA GLY A 414 -18.89 1.62 24.14
C GLY A 414 -17.56 0.89 24.21
N ALA A 415 -16.44 1.62 24.22
CA ALA A 415 -15.08 1.06 24.39
C ALA A 415 -14.81 0.53 25.81
N GLY A 416 -15.65 0.87 26.79
CA GLY A 416 -15.41 0.62 28.21
C GLY A 416 -14.75 1.82 28.91
N ASP A 417 -14.48 1.66 30.20
CA ASP A 417 -13.90 2.68 31.10
C ASP A 417 -12.66 2.16 31.86
N SER A 418 -11.99 1.12 31.34
CA SER A 418 -10.74 0.62 31.92
C SER A 418 -9.63 1.68 31.79
N ALA A 419 -8.64 1.63 32.68
CA ALA A 419 -7.52 2.57 32.68
C ALA A 419 -6.83 2.65 31.30
N GLU A 420 -6.61 1.52 30.63
CA GLU A 420 -5.99 1.48 29.30
C GLU A 420 -6.87 2.11 28.21
N VAL A 421 -8.20 1.99 28.32
CA VAL A 421 -9.13 2.65 27.39
C VAL A 421 -9.09 4.16 27.60
N ILE A 422 -9.00 4.61 28.85
CA ILE A 422 -8.85 6.02 29.20
C ILE A 422 -7.53 6.58 28.67
N GLU A 423 -6.41 5.89 28.85
CA GLU A 423 -5.10 6.31 28.31
C GLU A 423 -5.11 6.40 26.77
N VAL A 424 -5.75 5.46 26.07
CA VAL A 424 -5.93 5.54 24.61
C VAL A 424 -6.84 6.71 24.22
N ALA A 425 -7.86 7.01 25.01
CA ALA A 425 -8.73 8.16 24.77
C ALA A 425 -7.99 9.49 25.02
N GLU A 426 -7.11 9.57 26.03
CA GLU A 426 -6.24 10.73 26.28
C GLU A 426 -5.25 10.94 25.13
N PHE A 427 -4.68 9.85 24.59
CA PHE A 427 -3.87 9.89 23.38
C PHE A 427 -4.64 10.51 22.19
N PHE A 428 -5.87 10.06 21.93
CA PHE A 428 -6.68 10.61 20.84
C PHE A 428 -7.10 12.06 21.12
N ASP A 429 -7.42 12.43 22.35
CA ASP A 429 -7.72 13.81 22.73
C ASP A 429 -6.55 14.74 22.40
N GLY A 430 -5.32 14.33 22.77
CA GLY A 430 -4.10 15.04 22.41
C GLY A 430 -3.88 15.13 20.89
N TYR A 431 -4.08 14.03 20.18
CA TYR A 431 -3.92 13.95 18.72
C TYR A 431 -4.88 14.92 17.98
N PHE A 432 -6.18 14.85 18.26
CA PHE A 432 -7.17 15.67 17.56
C PHE A 432 -7.10 17.14 18.00
N ARG A 433 -6.76 17.42 19.26
CA ARG A 433 -6.48 18.80 19.70
C ARG A 433 -5.29 19.39 18.95
N ALA A 434 -4.19 18.65 18.80
CA ALA A 434 -3.01 19.14 18.10
C ALA A 434 -3.27 19.42 16.60
N ILE A 435 -4.13 18.63 15.93
CA ILE A 435 -4.58 18.92 14.55
C ILE A 435 -5.36 20.24 14.48
N ASN A 436 -6.32 20.41 15.39
CA ASN A 436 -7.22 21.56 15.40
C ASN A 436 -6.50 22.86 15.79
N ASP A 437 -5.59 22.77 16.75
CA ASP A 437 -4.78 23.90 17.22
C ASP A 437 -3.59 24.22 16.31
N LYS A 438 -3.37 23.40 15.26
CA LYS A 438 -2.21 23.48 14.35
C LYS A 438 -0.86 23.35 15.09
N ASP A 439 -0.86 22.62 16.20
CA ASP A 439 0.34 22.31 16.97
C ASP A 439 1.05 21.09 16.35
N TRP A 440 1.83 21.37 15.31
CA TRP A 440 2.51 20.34 14.54
C TRP A 440 3.64 19.64 15.30
N ASP A 441 4.28 20.33 16.24
CA ASP A 441 5.33 19.75 17.08
C ASP A 441 4.75 18.69 18.00
N THR A 442 3.67 19.03 18.70
CA THR A 442 2.95 18.07 19.54
C THR A 442 2.38 16.93 18.72
N LEU A 443 1.75 17.23 17.56
CA LEU A 443 1.17 16.20 16.71
C LEU A 443 2.22 15.20 16.19
N LEU A 444 3.37 15.68 15.73
CA LEU A 444 4.44 14.83 15.21
C LEU A 444 5.12 14.01 16.31
N ALA A 445 5.20 14.53 17.53
CA ALA A 445 5.71 13.77 18.67
C ALA A 445 4.84 12.55 19.02
N LEU A 446 3.55 12.54 18.62
CA LEU A 446 2.63 11.42 18.82
C LEU A 446 2.81 10.30 17.79
N TYR A 447 3.60 10.49 16.74
CA TYR A 447 3.91 9.44 15.76
C TYR A 447 5.06 8.57 16.23
N ASP A 448 4.92 7.27 15.95
CA ASP A 448 6.02 6.32 16.09
C ASP A 448 7.04 6.55 14.96
N PRO A 449 8.35 6.61 15.24
CA PRO A 449 9.39 6.74 14.20
C PRO A 449 9.36 5.63 13.14
N ASP A 450 8.91 4.42 13.50
CA ASP A 450 8.69 3.30 12.57
C ASP A 450 7.32 3.34 11.88
N GLY A 451 6.52 4.36 12.20
CA GLY A 451 5.16 4.54 11.71
C GLY A 451 5.04 5.21 10.34
N VAL A 452 3.81 5.61 10.02
CA VAL A 452 3.46 6.20 8.72
C VAL A 452 3.98 7.62 8.49
N VAL A 453 4.35 8.34 9.55
CA VAL A 453 4.98 9.67 9.47
C VAL A 453 6.23 9.60 10.34
N ASP A 454 7.38 9.92 9.73
CA ASP A 454 8.66 9.98 10.44
C ASP A 454 8.89 11.42 10.92
N PRO A 455 8.77 11.71 12.23
CA PRO A 455 8.88 13.06 12.76
C PRO A 455 10.33 13.60 12.73
N ALA A 456 11.33 12.74 12.52
CA ALA A 456 12.74 13.14 12.48
C ALA A 456 13.18 13.64 11.09
N LYS A 457 12.34 13.51 10.05
CA LYS A 457 12.66 13.92 8.68
C LYS A 457 11.95 15.23 8.30
N PRO A 458 12.67 16.34 8.06
CA PRO A 458 12.09 17.65 7.75
C PRO A 458 11.08 17.63 6.59
N LYS A 459 11.40 16.94 5.50
CA LYS A 459 10.49 16.84 4.34
C LYS A 459 9.19 16.08 4.64
N SER A 460 9.27 15.02 5.45
CA SER A 460 8.09 14.26 5.88
C SER A 460 7.18 15.14 6.74
N ARG A 461 7.79 15.93 7.64
CA ARG A 461 7.11 16.92 8.47
C ARG A 461 6.42 18.01 7.64
N ASP A 462 7.12 18.66 6.72
CA ASP A 462 6.56 19.78 5.95
C ASP A 462 5.40 19.34 5.05
N SER A 463 5.54 18.19 4.38
CA SER A 463 4.45 17.62 3.57
C SER A 463 3.24 17.24 4.42
N PHE A 464 3.45 16.68 5.61
CA PHE A 464 2.37 16.35 6.52
C PHE A 464 1.64 17.60 7.02
N ILE A 465 2.39 18.64 7.43
CA ILE A 465 1.84 19.93 7.86
C ILE A 465 0.99 20.55 6.77
N ALA A 466 1.50 20.59 5.53
CA ALA A 466 0.75 21.12 4.40
C ALA A 466 -0.54 20.34 4.14
N ALA A 467 -0.50 19.00 4.17
CA ALA A 467 -1.68 18.15 3.96
C ALA A 467 -2.78 18.35 5.01
N MET A 468 -2.38 18.59 6.27
CA MET A 468 -3.28 18.73 7.42
C MET A 468 -3.61 20.19 7.74
N SER A 469 -3.02 21.15 7.02
CA SER A 469 -3.05 22.58 7.33
C SER A 469 -4.47 23.16 7.42
N SER A 470 -5.39 22.66 6.58
CA SER A 470 -6.80 23.09 6.55
C SER A 470 -7.76 22.19 7.34
N THR A 471 -7.26 21.13 7.97
CA THR A 471 -8.09 20.10 8.62
C THR A 471 -8.64 20.55 9.96
N GLU A 472 -9.93 20.39 10.18
CA GLU A 472 -10.59 20.56 11.48
C GLU A 472 -11.42 19.32 11.79
N ASP A 473 -11.09 18.63 12.88
CA ASP A 473 -11.71 17.39 13.30
C ASP A 473 -12.72 17.60 14.45
N SER A 474 -13.87 16.96 14.34
CA SER A 474 -14.96 16.99 15.31
C SER A 474 -15.61 15.62 15.49
N ASP A 475 -16.58 15.51 16.40
CA ASP A 475 -17.38 14.29 16.63
C ASP A 475 -16.55 13.03 16.91
N VAL A 476 -15.39 13.20 17.56
CA VAL A 476 -14.47 12.10 17.84
C VAL A 476 -15.09 11.13 18.84
N ALA A 477 -15.08 9.85 18.48
CA ALA A 477 -15.58 8.78 19.31
C ALA A 477 -14.67 7.56 19.24
N LEU A 478 -14.18 7.13 20.40
CA LEU A 478 -13.46 5.88 20.58
C LEU A 478 -14.47 4.74 20.71
N VAL A 479 -14.51 3.88 19.71
CA VAL A 479 -15.53 2.82 19.57
C VAL A 479 -15.07 1.53 20.21
N GLN A 480 -13.80 1.18 20.07
CA GLN A 480 -13.25 -0.08 20.56
C GLN A 480 -11.75 0.06 20.82
N VAL A 481 -11.26 -0.57 21.88
CA VAL A 481 -9.83 -0.75 22.15
C VAL A 481 -9.59 -2.21 22.46
N ASP A 482 -8.56 -2.79 21.87
CA ASP A 482 -8.02 -4.10 22.25
C ASP A 482 -6.61 -3.90 22.84
N PRO A 483 -6.52 -3.65 24.16
CA PRO A 483 -5.27 -3.30 24.81
C PRO A 483 -4.33 -4.51 25.01
N ARG A 484 -4.81 -5.73 24.73
CA ARG A 484 -4.05 -6.99 24.85
C ARG A 484 -3.17 -7.27 23.63
N LEU A 485 -3.45 -6.59 22.51
CA LEU A 485 -2.63 -6.68 21.31
C LEU A 485 -1.39 -5.81 21.45
N ASP A 486 -0.30 -6.26 20.84
CA ASP A 486 0.92 -5.48 20.66
C ASP A 486 1.29 -5.51 19.17
N PRO A 487 1.19 -4.39 18.44
CA PRO A 487 0.72 -3.08 18.90
C PRO A 487 -0.79 -3.06 19.22
N VAL A 488 -1.19 -2.17 20.14
CA VAL A 488 -2.59 -1.99 20.59
C VAL A 488 -3.46 -1.58 19.43
N ARG A 489 -4.66 -2.16 19.33
CA ARG A 489 -5.61 -1.81 18.27
C ARG A 489 -6.74 -0.95 18.81
N ALA A 490 -6.97 0.21 18.20
CA ALA A 490 -8.06 1.11 18.56
C ALA A 490 -8.90 1.46 17.34
N ARG A 491 -10.23 1.49 17.49
CA ARG A 491 -11.17 1.94 16.47
C ARG A 491 -11.76 3.28 16.87
N VAL A 492 -11.59 4.29 16.02
CA VAL A 492 -12.03 5.66 16.25
C VAL A 492 -12.87 6.14 15.07
N THR A 493 -13.93 6.88 15.36
CA THR A 493 -14.74 7.57 14.34
C THR A 493 -14.71 9.07 14.61
N PHE A 494 -14.71 9.88 13.57
CA PHE A 494 -14.71 11.35 13.67
C PHE A 494 -15.20 11.98 12.37
N THR A 495 -15.45 13.29 12.39
CA THR A 495 -15.75 14.09 11.21
C THR A 495 -14.57 15.02 10.96
N SER A 496 -14.06 15.06 9.73
CA SER A 496 -12.99 15.97 9.30
C SER A 496 -13.56 16.98 8.32
N ASN A 497 -13.31 18.27 8.55
CA ASN A 497 -13.57 19.34 7.60
C ASN A 497 -12.23 19.82 7.04
N GLN A 498 -12.15 20.03 5.73
CA GLN A 498 -10.94 20.52 5.09
C GLN A 498 -11.27 21.41 3.88
N ALA A 499 -10.30 22.17 3.41
CA ALA A 499 -10.46 22.93 2.17
C ALA A 499 -10.57 22.00 0.95
N ALA A 500 -11.21 22.47 -0.13
CA ALA A 500 -11.24 21.74 -1.40
C ALA A 500 -9.80 21.52 -1.91
N GLY A 501 -9.54 20.34 -2.47
CA GLY A 501 -8.20 19.87 -2.83
C GLY A 501 -7.51 19.03 -1.74
N TYR A 502 -8.03 19.02 -0.51
CA TYR A 502 -7.49 18.24 0.62
C TYR A 502 -8.38 17.04 1.02
N GLY A 503 -9.44 16.77 0.26
CA GLY A 503 -10.34 15.65 0.49
C GLY A 503 -9.69 14.28 0.21
N PRO A 504 -10.33 13.18 0.63
CA PRO A 504 -9.78 11.83 0.46
C PRO A 504 -9.60 11.45 -1.01
N LYS A 505 -8.63 10.57 -1.29
CA LYS A 505 -8.36 10.06 -2.65
C LYS A 505 -9.64 9.57 -3.34
N GLY A 506 -9.87 10.09 -4.54
CA GLY A 506 -11.07 9.86 -5.34
C GLY A 506 -12.17 10.91 -5.18
N ARG A 507 -12.10 11.77 -4.14
CA ARG A 507 -12.98 12.93 -3.93
C ARG A 507 -12.17 14.10 -3.35
N PRO A 508 -11.17 14.62 -4.08
CA PRO A 508 -10.23 15.63 -3.55
C PRO A 508 -10.90 16.96 -3.18
N ASP A 509 -12.03 17.30 -3.82
CA ASP A 509 -12.79 18.51 -3.51
C ASP A 509 -13.82 18.31 -2.39
N GLU A 510 -13.87 17.12 -1.77
CA GLU A 510 -14.73 16.88 -0.61
C GLU A 510 -14.21 17.64 0.59
N THR A 511 -15.01 18.58 1.08
CA THR A 511 -14.67 19.46 2.20
C THR A 511 -15.12 18.92 3.56
N CYS A 512 -15.89 17.84 3.60
CA CYS A 512 -16.39 17.24 4.85
C CYS A 512 -16.48 15.71 4.71
N THR A 513 -15.77 15.00 5.58
CA THR A 513 -15.62 13.54 5.55
C THR A 513 -15.89 12.95 6.92
N ARG A 514 -16.77 11.95 7.01
CA ARG A 514 -16.95 11.13 8.22
C ARG A 514 -16.06 9.89 8.14
N TRP A 515 -15.16 9.75 9.10
CA TRP A 515 -14.15 8.69 9.20
C TRP A 515 -14.53 7.61 10.21
N ASP A 516 -14.11 6.38 9.91
CA ASP A 516 -14.18 5.21 10.78
C ASP A 516 -12.89 4.40 10.55
N LEU A 517 -11.92 4.61 11.45
CA LEU A 517 -10.57 4.10 11.36
C LEU A 517 -10.32 3.03 12.42
N THR A 518 -9.52 2.03 12.05
CA THR A 518 -8.86 1.14 13.00
C THR A 518 -7.36 1.38 12.90
N LEU A 519 -6.74 1.72 14.04
CA LEU A 519 -5.36 2.17 14.18
C LEU A 519 -4.57 1.19 15.06
N GLN A 520 -3.27 1.08 14.80
CA GLN A 520 -2.29 0.43 15.65
C GLN A 520 -1.48 1.48 16.42
N LEU A 521 -1.36 1.28 17.74
CA LEU A 521 -0.66 2.13 18.67
C LEU A 521 0.47 1.34 19.36
N THR A 522 1.68 1.84 19.32
CA THR A 522 2.82 1.30 20.10
C THR A 522 2.81 1.90 21.50
N ARG A 523 3.28 1.14 22.49
CA ARG A 523 3.44 1.60 23.87
C ARG A 523 4.86 2.12 24.06
N GLN A 524 5.02 3.38 24.46
CA GLN A 524 6.35 3.94 24.73
C GLN A 524 6.31 4.91 25.92
N GLY A 525 7.21 4.71 26.88
CA GLY A 525 7.46 5.67 27.97
C GLY A 525 6.25 6.02 28.84
N GLY A 526 5.28 5.11 28.99
CA GLY A 526 4.04 5.35 29.75
C GLY A 526 2.89 5.98 28.94
N GLY A 527 3.04 6.11 27.62
CA GLY A 527 1.98 6.57 26.72
C GLY A 527 1.93 5.78 25.42
N TYR A 528 1.16 6.30 24.46
CA TYR A 528 0.95 5.69 23.15
C TYR A 528 1.55 6.53 22.02
N ARG A 529 1.97 5.86 20.94
CA ARG A 529 2.30 6.49 19.67
C ARG A 529 1.52 5.87 18.52
N LEU A 530 1.17 6.68 17.52
CA LEU A 530 0.52 6.21 16.31
C LEU A 530 1.53 5.51 15.41
N LEU A 531 1.35 4.20 15.22
CA LEU A 531 2.15 3.42 14.29
C LEU A 531 1.56 3.51 12.88
N ARG A 532 0.35 2.97 12.68
CA ARG A 532 -0.30 2.93 11.36
C ARG A 532 -1.80 2.61 11.43
N PRO A 533 -2.59 3.02 10.43
CA PRO A 533 -3.93 2.50 10.22
C PRO A 533 -3.92 1.07 9.66
N THR A 534 -4.82 0.22 10.13
CA THR A 534 -5.04 -1.16 9.61
C THR A 534 -6.39 -1.32 8.90
N ALA A 535 -7.34 -0.42 9.15
CA ALA A 535 -8.58 -0.33 8.39
C ALA A 535 -9.05 1.11 8.35
N ALA A 536 -9.64 1.53 7.24
CA ALA A 536 -10.07 2.89 7.08
C ALA A 536 -11.32 2.95 6.20
N LYS A 537 -12.41 3.41 6.77
CA LYS A 537 -13.69 3.65 6.09
C LYS A 537 -14.00 5.14 6.19
N HIS A 538 -14.64 5.64 5.15
CA HIS A 538 -15.06 7.03 5.11
C HIS A 538 -16.28 7.19 4.22
N ARG A 539 -16.99 8.28 4.44
CA ARG A 539 -18.07 8.75 3.57
C ARG A 539 -18.16 10.26 3.65
N PRO A 540 -18.68 10.93 2.62
CA PRO A 540 -19.03 12.33 2.73
C PRO A 540 -19.97 12.58 3.91
N CYS A 541 -19.90 13.80 4.42
CA CYS A 541 -21.01 14.37 5.16
C CYS A 541 -22.26 14.39 4.26
#